data_AF-A0A1J0LNR3-F1
#
_entry.id   AF-A0A1J0LNR3-F1
#
_cell.length_a   1.000
_cell.length_b   1.000
_cell.length_c   1.000
_cell.angle_alpha   90.00
_cell.angle_beta   90.00
_cell.angle_gamma   90.00
#
_symmetry.space_group_name_H-M   'P 1'
#
loop_
_entity.id
_entity.type
_entity.pdbx_description
1 polymer ?
#
loop_
_entity_poly.entity_id
_entity_poly.type
_entity_poly.pdbx_seq_one_letter_code
_entity_poly.pdbx_strand_id
1 'polypeptide(L)' 'MDERIVKIAERVRQLRKEKGYVSYDYFAWENKIPRVQYWRMEKGTNFTIKNLLRILDAHDMTLKEFFEGIED' A
#
# COMPACT_ATOMS: atom_id res chain seq x y z
N MET A 1 -9.82 -14.92 3.32
CA MET A 1 -9.76 -13.62 2.61
C MET A 1 -9.43 -13.93 1.16
N ASP A 2 -10.01 -13.23 0.19
CA ASP A 2 -9.70 -13.45 -1.24
C ASP A 2 -8.18 -13.28 -1.46
N GLU A 3 -7.55 -14.21 -2.18
CA GLU A 3 -6.10 -14.24 -2.38
C GLU A 3 -5.59 -12.98 -3.09
N ARG A 4 -6.41 -12.38 -3.97
CA ARG A 4 -6.06 -11.14 -4.68
C ARG A 4 -5.98 -9.97 -3.71
N ILE A 5 -6.83 -9.95 -2.67
CA ILE A 5 -6.75 -8.95 -1.60
C ILE A 5 -5.46 -9.12 -0.79
N VAL A 6 -5.04 -10.36 -0.54
CA VAL A 6 -3.77 -10.65 0.14
C VAL A 6 -2.59 -10.14 -0.69
N LYS A 7 -2.54 -10.47 -1.98
CA LYS A 7 -1.48 -10.02 -2.92
C LYS A 7 -1.37 -8.48 -2.96
N ILE A 8 -2.51 -7.77 -3.03
CA ILE A 8 -2.55 -6.30 -3.01
C ILE A 8 -2.02 -5.75 -1.67
N ALA A 9 -2.44 -6.32 -0.54
CA ALA A 9 -1.99 -5.88 0.78
C ALA A 9 -0.48 -6.10 0.98
N GLU A 10 0.03 -7.23 0.49
CA GLU A 10 1.46 -7.55 0.50
C GLU A 10 2.26 -6.59 -0.38
N ARG A 11 1.76 -6.24 -1.58
CA ARG A 11 2.37 -5.25 -2.44
C ARG A 11 2.53 -3.90 -1.74
N VAL A 12 1.47 -3.40 -1.08
CA VAL A 12 1.55 -2.16 -0.29
C VAL A 12 2.65 -2.23 0.78
N ARG A 13 2.72 -3.35 1.49
CA ARG A 13 3.73 -3.56 2.55
C ARG A 13 5.14 -3.66 1.99
N GLN A 14 5.32 -4.30 0.84
CA GLN A 14 6.61 -4.44 0.15
C GLN A 14 7.14 -3.06 -0.27
N LEU A 15 6.31 -2.24 -0.93
CA LEU A 15 6.70 -0.90 -1.39
C LEU A 15 7.25 -0.04 -0.26
N ARG A 16 6.64 -0.08 0.92
CA ARG A 16 7.16 0.61 2.10
C ARG A 16 8.54 0.09 2.52
N LYS A 17 8.71 -1.22 2.58
CA LYS A 17 10.00 -1.83 2.96
C LYS A 17 11.09 -1.50 1.94
N GLU A 18 10.77 -1.48 0.65
CA GLU A 18 11.68 -1.10 -0.44
C GLU A 18 12.17 0.34 -0.32
N LYS A 19 11.31 1.26 0.16
CA LYS A 19 11.73 2.62 0.55
C LYS A 19 12.52 2.70 1.87
N GLY A 20 12.85 1.57 2.51
CA GLY A 20 13.67 1.50 3.73
C GLY A 20 12.90 1.67 5.04
N TYR A 21 11.57 1.72 5.01
CA TYR A 21 10.76 1.95 6.21
C TYR A 21 10.46 0.64 6.94
N VAL A 22 10.97 0.49 8.16
CA VAL A 22 10.63 -0.63 9.05
C VAL A 22 9.22 -0.44 9.63
N SER A 23 8.88 0.79 10.01
CA SER A 23 7.61 1.14 10.65
C SER A 23 6.59 1.70 9.65
N TYR A 24 5.41 1.08 9.59
CA TYR A 24 4.26 1.60 8.84
C TYR A 24 3.80 2.96 9.39
N ASP A 25 4.00 3.18 10.69
CA ASP A 25 3.55 4.37 11.40
C ASP A 25 4.38 5.60 10.99
N TYR A 26 5.70 5.40 10.85
CA TYR A 26 6.61 6.44 10.37
C TYR A 26 6.37 6.75 8.89
N PHE A 27 6.23 5.72 8.04
CA PHE A 27 5.90 5.89 6.62
C PHE A 27 4.61 6.69 6.42
N ALA A 28 3.55 6.31 7.14
CA ALA A 28 2.26 6.97 7.03
C ALA A 28 2.32 8.43 7.50
N TRP A 29 3.03 8.70 8.60
CA TRP A 29 3.20 10.07 9.10
C TRP A 29 3.95 10.97 8.11
N GLU A 30 5.08 10.51 7.56
CA GLU A 30 5.89 11.28 6.62
C GLU A 30 5.13 11.59 5.32
N ASN A 31 4.37 10.62 4.83
CA ASN A 31 3.56 10.76 3.61
C ASN A 31 2.16 11.34 3.86
N LYS A 32 1.88 11.84 5.07
CA LYS A 32 0.59 12.45 5.47
C LYS A 32 -0.62 11.53 5.22
N ILE A 33 -0.43 10.22 5.35
CA ILE A 33 -1.47 9.20 5.27
C ILE A 33 -1.95 8.90 6.71
N PRO A 34 -3.27 8.79 6.97
CA PRO A 34 -3.76 8.35 8.27
C PRO A 34 -3.17 6.98 8.66
N ARG A 35 -2.46 6.91 9.78
CA ARG A 35 -1.72 5.71 10.24
C ARG A 35 -2.58 4.44 10.27
N VAL A 36 -3.77 4.54 10.86
CA VAL A 36 -4.73 3.43 10.95
C VAL A 36 -5.18 2.97 9.57
N GLN A 37 -5.36 3.90 8.63
CA GLN A 37 -5.74 3.55 7.25
C GLN A 37 -4.62 2.79 6.57
N TYR A 38 -3.39 3.27 6.66
CA TYR A 38 -2.25 2.61 6.04
C TYR A 38 -2.01 1.20 6.61
N TRP A 39 -2.07 1.06 7.95
CA TRP A 39 -2.00 -0.25 8.60
C TRP A 39 -3.09 -1.22 8.13
N ARG A 40 -4.34 -0.74 8.02
CA ARG A 40 -5.47 -1.54 7.52
C ARG A 40 -5.25 -2.01 6.08
N MET A 41 -4.67 -1.16 5.23
CA MET A 41 -4.33 -1.52 3.84
C MET A 41 -3.29 -2.65 3.77
N GLU A 42 -2.23 -2.60 4.60
CA GLU A 42 -1.27 -3.72 4.72
C GLU A 42 -1.88 -5.01 5.28
N LYS A 43 -3.07 -4.95 5.87
CA LYS A 43 -3.82 -6.11 6.38
C LYS A 43 -4.88 -6.62 5.41
N GLY A 44 -5.06 -5.99 4.25
CA GLY A 44 -6.03 -6.44 3.24
C GLY A 44 -7.47 -6.03 3.55
N THR A 45 -7.69 -4.90 4.20
CA THR A 45 -9.05 -4.33 4.28
C THR A 45 -9.45 -3.69 2.97
N ASN A 46 -10.73 -3.71 2.62
CA ASN A 46 -11.25 -2.91 1.52
C ASN A 46 -10.94 -1.42 1.72
N PHE A 47 -10.41 -0.78 0.69
CA PHE A 47 -10.13 0.64 0.66
C PHE A 47 -10.63 1.27 -0.65
N THR A 48 -10.85 2.58 -0.62
CA THR A 48 -11.28 3.33 -1.81
C THR A 48 -10.13 3.53 -2.79
N ILE A 49 -10.44 3.74 -4.07
CA ILE A 49 -9.45 4.10 -5.09
C ILE A 49 -8.64 5.35 -4.70
N LYS A 50 -9.26 6.33 -4.03
CA LYS A 50 -8.56 7.52 -3.50
C LYS A 50 -7.43 7.16 -2.53
N ASN A 51 -7.61 6.11 -1.73
CA ASN A 51 -6.56 5.65 -0.81
C ASN A 51 -5.43 4.97 -1.57
N LEU A 52 -5.74 4.21 -2.62
CA LEU A 52 -4.75 3.63 -3.51
C LEU A 52 -3.88 4.72 -4.14
N LEU A 53 -4.52 5.71 -4.77
CA LEU A 53 -3.81 6.81 -5.45
C LEU A 53 -2.86 7.55 -4.51
N ARG A 54 -3.25 7.80 -3.25
CA ARG A 54 -2.37 8.41 -2.25
C ARG A 54 -1.12 7.58 -1.95
N ILE A 55 -1.23 6.25 -1.93
CA ILE A 55 -0.08 5.37 -1.76
C ILE A 55 0.81 5.44 -3.01
N LEU A 56 0.20 5.40 -4.19
CA LEU A 56 0.94 5.52 -5.45
C LEU A 56 1.72 6.83 -5.54
N ASP A 57 1.10 7.95 -5.19
CA ASP A 57 1.75 9.27 -5.10
C ASP A 57 2.91 9.25 -4.09
N ALA A 58 2.71 8.63 -2.91
CA ALA A 58 3.76 8.47 -1.90
C ALA A 58 4.92 7.59 -2.36
N HIS A 59 4.74 6.81 -3.43
CA HIS A 59 5.77 5.95 -4.04
C HIS A 59 6.26 6.46 -5.40
N ASP A 60 5.77 7.61 -5.89
CA ASP A 60 6.02 8.12 -7.24
C ASP A 60 5.75 7.05 -8.32
N MET A 61 4.67 6.29 -8.14
CA MET A 61 4.38 5.06 -8.86
C MET A 61 3.08 5.16 -9.67
N THR A 62 3.02 4.52 -10.83
CA THR A 62 1.81 4.40 -11.65
C THR A 62 0.96 3.19 -11.25
N LEU A 63 -0.32 3.17 -11.66
CA LEU A 63 -1.18 1.98 -11.48
C LEU A 63 -0.59 0.72 -12.13
N LYS A 64 0.03 0.88 -13.31
CA LYS A 64 0.63 -0.24 -14.05
C LYS A 64 1.75 -0.90 -13.23
N GLU A 65 2.67 -0.10 -12.71
CA GLU A 65 3.80 -0.59 -11.88
C GLU A 65 3.33 -1.18 -10.55
N PHE A 66 2.23 -0.66 -9.99
CA PHE A 66 1.67 -1.20 -8.77
C PHE A 66 1.12 -2.62 -8.97
N PHE A 67 0.32 -2.82 -10.03
CA PHE A 67 -0.33 -4.10 -10.33
C PHE A 67 0.55 -5.08 -11.12
N GLU A 68 1.76 -4.67 -11.53
CA GLU A 68 2.69 -5.55 -12.22
C GLU A 68 3.01 -6.79 -11.36
N GLY A 69 2.84 -7.99 -11.94
CA GLY A 69 3.05 -9.27 -11.26
C GLY A 69 1.94 -9.71 -10.30
N ILE A 70 0.84 -8.95 -10.18
CA ILE A 70 -0.36 -9.38 -9.44
C ILE A 70 -1.28 -10.13 -10.41
N GLU A 71 -1.25 -11.45 -10.34
CA GLU A 71 -2.14 -12.33 -11.13
C GLU A 71 -3.39 -12.72 -10.33
N ASP A 72 -4.48 -13.05 -11.04
CA ASP A 72 -5.72 -13.58 -10.46
C ASP A 72 -5.51 -14.97 -9.84
#